data_AF-A0A9X8R5F2-F1
#
_entry.id   AF-A0A9X8R5F2-F1
#
_cell.length_a   1.000
_cell.length_b   1.000
_cell.length_c   1.000
_cell.angle_alpha   90.00
_cell.angle_beta   90.00
_cell.angle_gamma   90.00
#
_symmetry.space_group_name_H-M   'P 1'
#
loop_
_entity.id
_entity.type
_entity.pdbx_description
1 polymer ?
#
loop_
_entity_poly.entity_id
_entity_poly.type
_entity_poly.pdbx_seq_one_letter_code
_entity_poly.pdbx_strand_id
1 'polypeptide(L)' 'MVFAVWAVAGQGVPLAGVCLAFIMTKLAGSAQVTPGGLGTVEPVAVGMLVAAGLPLAHATAATVVYRAVSFVLITAIG' A
#
# COMPACT_ATOMS: atom_id res chain seq x y z
N MET A 1 -4.02 -4.62 -2.02
CA MET A 1 -4.36 -3.35 -1.34
C MET A 1 -5.72 -3.43 -0.65
N VAL A 2 -6.83 -3.67 -1.38
CA VAL A 2 -8.20 -3.70 -0.81
C VAL A 2 -8.34 -4.61 0.40
N PHE A 3 -7.90 -5.88 0.31
CA PHE A 3 -7.96 -6.81 1.44
C PHE A 3 -7.10 -6.39 2.63
N ALA A 4 -5.97 -5.72 2.40
CA ALA A 4 -5.12 -5.24 3.49
C ALA A 4 -5.77 -4.04 4.21
N VAL A 5 -6.40 -3.13 3.46
CA VAL A 5 -7.18 -2.03 4.04
C VAL A 5 -8.38 -2.58 4.82
N TRP A 6 -9.07 -3.59 4.29
CA TRP A 6 -10.19 -4.23 4.97
C TRP A 6 -9.75 -4.97 6.25
N ALA A 7 -8.63 -5.68 6.21
CA ALA A 7 -8.09 -6.39 7.37
C ALA A 7 -7.67 -5.44 8.52
N VAL A 8 -7.28 -4.20 8.20
CA VAL A 8 -6.78 -3.24 9.19
C VAL A 8 -7.86 -2.26 9.66
N ALA A 9 -8.62 -1.68 8.73
CA ALA A 9 -9.60 -0.63 9.01
C ALA A 9 -11.05 -1.12 8.96
N GLY A 10 -11.28 -2.35 8.48
CA GLY A 10 -12.63 -2.88 8.27
C GLY A 10 -13.33 -2.17 7.12
N GLN A 11 -14.29 -1.31 7.45
CA GLN A 11 -15.21 -0.65 6.52
C GLN A 11 -14.95 0.87 6.54
N GLY A 12 -15.25 1.58 5.45
CA GLY A 12 -15.31 3.06 5.45
C GLY A 12 -14.40 3.79 4.47
N VAL A 13 -13.49 3.09 3.77
CA VAL A 13 -12.70 3.70 2.70
C VAL A 13 -13.36 3.42 1.35
N PRO A 14 -13.62 4.45 0.51
CA PRO A 14 -14.20 4.24 -0.81
C PRO A 14 -13.26 3.39 -1.67
N LEU A 15 -13.81 2.38 -2.35
CA LEU A 15 -13.03 1.47 -3.21
C LEU A 15 -12.20 2.22 -4.26
N ALA A 16 -12.77 3.27 -4.85
CA ALA A 16 -12.06 4.12 -5.80
C ALA A 16 -10.81 4.77 -5.20
N GLY A 17 -10.84 5.20 -3.92
CA GLY A 17 -9.69 5.75 -3.22
C GLY A 17 -8.59 4.71 -2.99
N VAL A 18 -8.97 3.48 -2.63
CA VAL A 18 -8.00 2.37 -2.49
C VAL A 18 -7.39 1.97 -3.83
N CYS A 19 -8.18 1.97 -4.91
CA CYS A 19 -7.69 1.71 -6.26
C CYS A 19 -6.72 2.80 -6.74
N LEU A 20 -7.04 4.07 -6.52
CA LEU A 20 -6.12 5.18 -6.82
C LEU A 20 -4.82 5.07 -6.02
N ALA A 21 -4.91 4.76 -4.72
CA ALA A 21 -3.72 4.54 -3.89
C ALA A 21 -2.86 3.41 -4.44
N PHE A 22 -3.46 2.29 -4.88
CA PHE A 22 -2.75 1.19 -5.50
C PHE A 22 -2.06 1.60 -6.82
N ILE A 23 -2.77 2.30 -7.70
CA ILE A 23 -2.22 2.74 -8.99
C ILE A 23 -1.03 3.67 -8.77
N MET A 24 -1.16 4.67 -7.89
CA MET A 24 -0.08 5.61 -7.57
C MET A 24 1.11 4.92 -6.91
N THR A 25 0.86 3.94 -6.05
CA THR A 25 1.92 3.10 -5.45
C THR A 25 2.70 2.34 -6.53
N LYS A 26 2.00 1.76 -7.51
CA LYS A 26 2.64 1.05 -8.63
C LYS A 26 3.43 2.00 -9.53
N LEU A 27 2.87 3.17 -9.83
CA LEU A 27 3.55 4.22 -10.58
C LEU A 27 4.85 4.67 -9.90
N ALA A 28 4.82 4.90 -8.59
CA ALA A 28 6.01 5.22 -7.81
C ALA A 28 7.03 4.06 -7.79
N GLY A 29 6.55 2.81 -7.80
CA GLY A 29 7.40 1.62 -7.89
C GLY A 29 8.13 1.50 -9.23
N SER A 30 7.56 2.01 -10.32
CA SER A 30 8.18 1.96 -11.66
C SER A 30 9.45 2.80 -11.79
N ALA A 31 9.63 3.82 -10.95
CA ALA A 31 10.85 4.63 -10.95
C ALA A 31 12.07 3.85 -10.41
N GLN A 32 11.87 2.72 -9.72
CA GLN A 32 12.89 1.81 -9.18
C GLN A 32 14.18 2.47 -8.68
N VAL A 33 14.05 3.48 -7.81
CA VAL A 33 15.20 4.14 -7.16
C VAL A 33 15.98 3.16 -6.27
N THR A 34 15.30 2.14 -5.76
CA THR A 34 15.84 1.08 -4.90
C THR A 34 15.33 -0.29 -5.36
N PRO A 35 16.08 -1.38 -5.12
CA PRO A 35 15.60 -2.74 -5.41
C PRO A 35 14.27 -3.02 -4.72
N GLY A 36 13.28 -3.52 -5.48
CA GLY A 36 11.94 -3.81 -4.95
C GLY A 36 11.12 -2.56 -4.56
N GLY A 37 11.55 -1.35 -4.94
CA GLY A 37 10.85 -0.09 -4.66
C GLY A 37 10.82 0.29 -3.17
N LEU A 38 11.68 -0.32 -2.34
CA LEU A 38 11.78 -0.04 -0.91
C LEU A 38 12.14 1.43 -0.62
N GLY A 39 11.33 2.11 0.17
CA GLY A 39 11.52 3.53 0.47
C GLY A 39 10.87 4.50 -0.53
N THR A 40 10.39 4.04 -1.69
CA THR A 40 9.56 4.87 -2.59
C THR A 40 8.09 4.47 -2.54
N VAL A 41 7.77 3.18 -2.59
CA VAL A 41 6.37 2.73 -2.66
C VAL A 41 5.64 2.87 -1.31
N GLU A 42 6.34 2.73 -0.19
CA GLU A 42 5.77 2.82 1.17
C GLU A 42 5.21 4.21 1.47
N PRO A 43 5.98 5.30 1.39
CA PRO A 43 5.45 6.63 1.68
C PRO A 43 4.33 7.04 0.71
N VAL A 44 4.40 6.60 -0.56
CA VAL A 44 3.33 6.86 -1.54
C VAL A 44 2.06 6.08 -1.20
N ALA A 45 2.16 4.79 -0.88
CA ALA A 45 1.02 3.99 -0.47
C ALA A 45 0.35 4.55 0.78
N VAL A 46 1.14 4.89 1.80
CA VAL A 46 0.64 5.49 3.04
C VAL A 46 0.00 6.84 2.78
N GLY A 47 0.69 7.74 2.07
CA GLY A 47 0.17 9.08 1.77
C GLY A 47 -1.13 9.06 0.98
N MET A 48 -1.23 8.17 -0.02
CA MET A 48 -2.46 8.02 -0.81
C MET A 48 -3.60 7.38 -0.03
N LEU A 49 -3.32 6.44 0.88
CA LEU A 49 -4.33 5.86 1.76
C LEU A 49 -4.82 6.87 2.81
N VAL A 50 -3.93 7.73 3.33
CA VAL A 50 -4.32 8.86 4.18
C VAL A 50 -5.17 9.86 3.41
N ALA A 51 -4.78 10.20 2.18
CA ALA A 51 -5.57 11.06 1.30
C ALA A 51 -6.95 10.45 0.96
N ALA A 52 -7.05 9.12 0.93
CA ALA A 52 -8.32 8.41 0.78
C ALA A 52 -9.18 8.37 2.06
N GLY A 53 -8.69 8.92 3.18
CA GLY A 53 -9.43 9.08 4.43
C GLY A 53 -9.02 8.15 5.57
N LEU A 54 -7.96 7.35 5.42
CA LEU A 54 -7.48 6.51 6.53
C LEU A 54 -6.64 7.32 7.53
N PRO A 55 -6.81 7.07 8.84
CA PRO A 55 -5.86 7.58 9.82
C PRO A 55 -4.47 7.00 9.55
N LEU A 56 -3.42 7.81 9.80
CA LEU A 56 -2.03 7.47 9.46
C LEU A 56 -1.62 6.08 9.97
N ALA A 57 -1.97 5.72 11.21
CA ALA A 57 -1.66 4.42 11.79
C ALA A 57 -2.29 3.24 11.05
N HIS A 58 -3.51 3.40 10.52
CA HIS A 58 -4.18 2.34 9.75
C HIS A 58 -3.65 2.29 8.32
N ALA A 59 -3.32 3.43 7.73
CA ALA A 59 -2.70 3.50 6.41
C ALA A 59 -1.30 2.85 6.40
N THR A 60 -0.47 3.10 7.43
CA THR A 60 0.83 2.45 7.58
C THR A 60 0.69 0.95 7.80
N ALA A 61 -0.19 0.52 8.70
CA ALA A 61 -0.44 -0.91 8.94
C ALA A 61 -0.96 -1.62 7.67
N ALA A 62 -1.91 -1.03 6.94
CA ALA A 62 -2.42 -1.62 5.70
C ALA A 62 -1.35 -1.72 4.61
N THR A 63 -0.49 -0.70 4.48
CA THR A 63 0.67 -0.74 3.56
C THR A 63 1.65 -1.85 3.94
N VAL A 64 1.96 -2.01 5.22
CA VAL A 64 2.86 -3.07 5.71
C VAL A 64 2.28 -4.46 5.44
N VAL A 65 1.00 -4.69 5.76
CA VAL A 65 0.31 -5.97 5.47
C VAL A 65 0.34 -6.25 3.96
N TYR A 66 0.06 -5.23 3.14
CA TYR A 66 0.12 -5.37 1.69
C TYR A 66 1.54 -5.72 1.20
N ARG A 67 2.59 -5.07 1.71
CA ARG A 67 3.98 -5.38 1.35
C ARG A 67 4.45 -6.74 1.87
N ALA A 68 4.00 -7.16 3.05
CA ALA A 68 4.33 -8.48 3.59
C ALA A 68 3.86 -9.59 2.64
N VAL A 69 2.66 -9.46 2.08
CA VAL A 69 2.12 -10.45 1.14
C VAL A 69 2.65 -10.24 -0.28
N SER A 70 2.61 -9.03 -0.81
CA SER A 70 2.90 -8.77 -2.23
C SER A 70 4.39 -8.63 -2.55
N PHE A 71 5.24 -8.38 -1.55
CA PHE A 71 6.68 -8.29 -1.74
C PHE A 71 7.39 -9.37 -0.96
N VAL A 72 7.31 -9.38 0.37
CA VAL A 72 8.12 -10.30 1.20
C VAL A 72 7.78 -11.76 0.92
N LEU A 73 6.49 -12.13 0.93
CA LEU A 73 6.06 -13.51 0.70
C LEU A 73 6.38 -13.98 -0.72
N ILE A 74 6.13 -13.16 -1.73
CA ILE A 74 6.47 -13.50 -3.12
C ILE A 74 7.99 -13.65 -3.28
N THR A 75 8.78 -12.70 -2.78
CA THR A 75 10.25 -12.79 -2.81
C THR A 75 10.77 -14.02 -2.07
N ALA A 76 10.12 -14.46 -1.00
CA ALA A 76 10.53 -15.64 -0.25
C ALA A 76 10.27 -16.97 -0.98
N ILE A 77 9.22 -17.05 -1.81
CA ILE A 77 8.86 -18.29 -2.52
C ILE A 77 9.45 -18.38 -3.94
N GLY A 78 9.97 -17.27 -4.48
CA GLY A 78 10.55 -17.18 -5.83
C GLY A 78 9.55 -16.74 -6.89
#